data_AF-A0A8H4TQ37-F1
#
_entry.id   AF-A0A8H4TQ37-F1
#
_cell.length_a   1.000
_cell.length_b   1.000
_cell.length_c   1.000
_cell.angle_alpha   90.00
_cell.angle_beta   90.00
_cell.angle_gamma   90.00
#
_symmetry.space_group_name_H-M   'P 1'
#
loop_
_entity.id
_entity.type
_entity.pdbx_description
1 polymer ?
#
loop_
_entity_poly.entity_id
_entity_poly.type
_entity_poly.pdbx_seq_one_letter_code
_entity_poly.pdbx_strand_id
1 'polypeptide(L)'
;MYTGQERDYDPRLNEANNKIRAARRRAAPEPQRKLLPLPMFAGERLLKLGRDLKLPFDVFSPLPPGQPKPDEWKKTNRNVFVGDAASFWRENKKIELSTCLCDEETGCDEDCQNRFMFYECDSSNCRVGPNCGNRSFEELKQRTKAGGKYNIGVEVIKTADRGYGVRSNRTFEPNQVIVEYTGEIITQNECERRMRSVYKNNECYYLMYFDQNMIIDATRGSIARFVNHSCAPNCRMEKWTVGGKPRMALFAGDRGIMTGEELTYDYNFDPYSQKNVQKCRCGAPGCRGVLGPRPKEREIRESKAELKKDAVQKKGKGALAGTKRKLGSVLDDSTSALNKKRKTLKGTSVKATISKAMTKAKSALNGKKLP
;
A
#
# COMPACT_ATOMS: atom_id res chain seq x y z
N MET A 1 29.02 -9.07 27.09
CA MET A 1 28.49 -8.91 28.47
C MET A 1 27.52 -7.75 28.46
N TYR A 2 26.31 -7.94 28.97
CA TYR A 2 25.37 -6.83 29.19
C TYR A 2 25.62 -6.17 30.55
N THR A 3 25.25 -4.90 30.68
CA THR A 3 25.26 -4.16 31.96
C THR A 3 24.43 -4.94 33.00
N GLY A 4 25.06 -5.26 34.14
CA GLY A 4 24.42 -6.03 35.22
C GLY A 4 24.62 -7.55 35.17
N GLN A 5 25.34 -8.10 34.18
CA GLN A 5 25.83 -9.47 34.27
C GLN A 5 27.03 -9.51 35.22
N GLU A 6 26.85 -10.10 36.39
CA GLU A 6 27.90 -10.20 37.39
C GLU A 6 29.00 -11.15 36.88
N ARG A 7 30.26 -10.71 36.97
CA ARG A 7 31.40 -11.55 36.58
C ARG A 7 31.71 -12.54 37.70
N ASP A 8 31.68 -13.83 37.39
CA ASP A 8 32.08 -14.90 38.32
C ASP A 8 33.61 -15.06 38.44
N TYR A 9 34.35 -14.27 37.65
CA TYR A 9 35.79 -14.34 37.55
C TYR A 9 36.40 -12.96 37.81
N ASP A 10 37.31 -12.89 38.79
CA ASP A 10 38.11 -11.71 39.07
C ASP A 10 39.57 -11.98 38.68
N PRO A 11 40.10 -11.27 37.65
CA PRO A 11 41.46 -11.48 37.18
C PRO A 11 42.54 -11.09 38.19
N ARG A 12 42.18 -10.43 39.30
CA ARG A 12 43.10 -10.10 40.40
C ARG A 12 43.26 -11.23 41.43
N LEU A 13 42.44 -12.28 41.34
CA LEU A 13 42.45 -13.42 42.26
C LEU A 13 43.05 -14.65 41.57
N ASN A 14 43.80 -15.46 42.33
CA ASN A 14 44.22 -16.77 41.87
C ASN A 14 43.03 -17.73 41.75
N GLU A 15 43.22 -18.85 41.07
CA GLU A 15 42.14 -19.79 40.74
C GLU A 15 41.47 -20.39 41.98
N ALA A 16 42.24 -20.69 43.03
CA ALA A 16 41.72 -21.19 44.30
C ALA A 16 40.81 -20.15 45.00
N ASN A 17 41.21 -18.89 45.01
CA ASN A 17 40.44 -17.81 45.61
C ASN A 17 39.19 -17.46 44.77
N ASN A 18 39.27 -17.55 43.44
CA ASN A 18 38.09 -17.45 42.57
C ASN A 18 37.10 -18.60 42.83
N LYS A 19 37.57 -19.84 43.05
CA LYS A 19 36.72 -20.98 43.42
C LYS A 19 36.04 -20.79 44.79
N ILE A 20 36.78 -20.33 45.80
CA ILE A 20 36.24 -20.03 47.14
C ILE A 20 35.20 -18.90 47.07
N ARG A 21 35.48 -17.84 46.30
CA ARG A 21 34.55 -16.72 46.08
C ARG A 21 33.27 -17.17 45.40
N ALA A 22 33.36 -18.00 44.36
CA ALA A 22 32.21 -18.57 43.68
C ALA A 22 31.39 -19.48 44.62
N ALA A 23 32.05 -20.31 45.44
CA ALA A 23 31.40 -21.20 46.41
C ALA A 23 30.66 -20.41 47.52
N ARG A 24 31.29 -19.38 48.10
CA ARG A 24 30.65 -18.50 49.08
C ARG A 24 29.45 -17.75 48.52
N ARG A 25 29.51 -17.34 47.25
CA ARG A 25 28.40 -16.62 46.59
C ARG A 25 27.20 -17.52 46.30
N ARG A 26 27.45 -18.78 45.92
CA ARG A 26 26.39 -19.81 45.76
C ARG A 26 25.70 -20.16 47.08
N ALA A 27 26.40 -19.99 48.21
CA ALA A 27 25.87 -20.26 49.54
C ALA A 27 25.16 -19.04 50.18
N ALA A 28 25.34 -17.83 49.64
CA ALA A 28 24.66 -16.63 50.12
C ALA A 28 23.24 -16.53 49.53
N PRO A 29 22.23 -16.06 50.29
CA PRO A 29 20.93 -15.74 49.71
C PRO A 29 21.14 -14.71 48.60
N GLU A 30 20.60 -14.97 47.40
CA GLU A 30 20.78 -14.06 46.26
C GLU A 30 20.34 -12.64 46.67
N PRO A 31 21.23 -11.64 46.56
CA PRO A 31 20.85 -10.28 46.86
C PRO A 31 19.73 -9.86 45.92
N GLN A 32 18.56 -9.57 46.50
CA GLN A 32 17.37 -9.20 45.73
C GLN A 32 17.67 -7.89 44.99
N ARG A 33 17.73 -7.97 43.65
CA ARG A 33 18.04 -6.83 42.79
C ARG A 33 16.98 -5.74 43.01
N LYS A 34 17.36 -4.62 43.65
CA LYS A 34 16.41 -3.56 44.03
C LYS A 34 15.86 -2.76 42.83
N LEU A 35 16.67 -2.56 41.79
CA LEU A 35 16.30 -1.74 40.62
C LEU A 35 15.54 -2.54 39.54
N LEU A 36 15.96 -3.79 39.31
CA LEU A 36 15.34 -4.72 38.34
C LEU A 36 15.25 -6.12 38.98
N PRO A 37 14.30 -6.35 39.89
CA PRO A 37 14.10 -7.66 40.50
C PRO A 37 13.74 -8.71 39.45
N LEU A 38 14.11 -9.96 39.71
CA LEU A 38 13.70 -11.05 38.84
C LEU A 38 12.16 -11.19 38.85
N PRO A 39 11.54 -11.49 37.71
CA PRO A 39 10.10 -11.56 37.62
C PRO A 39 9.58 -12.76 38.42
N MET A 40 8.57 -12.54 39.27
CA MET A 40 8.01 -13.57 40.15
C MET A 40 6.91 -14.40 39.46
N PHE A 41 6.56 -15.54 40.06
CA PHE A 41 5.45 -16.40 39.63
C PHE A 41 5.57 -16.88 38.18
N ALA A 42 4.70 -16.39 37.29
CA ALA A 42 4.67 -16.76 35.88
C ALA A 42 5.97 -16.39 35.15
N GLY A 43 6.61 -15.28 35.53
CA GLY A 43 7.86 -14.84 34.91
C GLY A 43 9.04 -15.75 35.28
N GLU A 44 9.14 -16.16 36.55
CA GLU A 44 10.15 -17.12 37.01
C GLU A 44 9.97 -18.48 36.31
N ARG A 45 8.72 -18.95 36.20
CA ARG A 45 8.40 -20.19 35.47
C ARG A 45 8.80 -20.09 34.00
N LEU A 46 8.57 -18.95 33.34
CA LEU A 46 8.95 -18.73 31.95
C LEU A 46 10.48 -18.70 31.77
N LEU A 47 11.22 -18.10 32.70
CA LEU A 47 12.68 -18.08 32.68
C LEU A 47 13.29 -19.48 32.88
N LYS A 48 12.70 -20.31 33.75
CA LYS A 48 13.17 -21.68 34.02
C LYS A 48 12.82 -22.68 32.91
N LEU A 49 11.57 -22.63 32.44
CA LEU A 49 11.12 -23.54 31.38
C LEU A 49 11.66 -23.14 30.00
N GLY A 50 11.90 -21.84 29.81
CA GLY A 50 12.22 -21.28 28.51
C GLY A 50 11.04 -21.33 27.54
N ARG A 51 11.26 -20.74 26.37
CA ARG A 51 10.41 -20.93 25.19
C ARG A 51 11.28 -20.77 23.96
N ASP A 52 10.88 -21.39 22.87
CA ASP A 52 11.53 -21.14 21.58
C ASP A 52 11.41 -19.67 21.21
N LEU A 53 12.52 -19.09 20.76
CA LEU A 53 12.54 -17.74 20.23
C LEU A 53 11.70 -17.71 18.94
N LYS A 54 10.61 -16.94 18.97
CA LYS A 54 9.80 -16.64 17.79
C LYS A 54 9.82 -15.14 17.57
N LEU A 55 10.21 -14.72 16.38
CA LEU A 55 10.09 -13.32 15.99
C LEU A 55 8.60 -12.93 15.96
N PRO A 56 8.23 -11.74 16.46
CA PRO A 56 6.88 -11.23 16.31
C PRO A 56 6.50 -11.16 14.83
N PHE A 57 5.22 -11.39 14.50
CA PHE A 57 4.74 -11.37 13.11
C PHE A 57 5.02 -10.03 12.42
N ASP A 58 4.91 -8.94 13.16
CA ASP A 58 5.16 -7.57 12.68
C ASP A 58 6.64 -7.33 12.33
N VAL A 59 7.55 -8.16 12.87
CA VAL A 59 8.99 -8.16 12.56
C VAL A 59 9.31 -9.15 11.44
N PHE A 60 8.70 -10.33 11.48
CA PHE A 60 8.93 -11.39 10.51
C PHE A 60 7.62 -12.11 10.16
N SER A 61 7.09 -11.78 8.99
CA SER A 61 5.90 -12.40 8.41
C SER A 61 6.30 -13.18 7.15
N PRO A 62 6.80 -14.42 7.25
CA PRO A 62 7.19 -15.19 6.07
C PRO A 62 5.96 -15.60 5.25
N LEU A 63 6.11 -15.65 3.92
CA LEU A 63 5.05 -16.18 3.06
C LEU A 63 4.82 -17.67 3.36
N PRO A 64 3.56 -18.13 3.41
CA PRO A 64 3.28 -19.56 3.41
C PRO A 64 3.95 -20.23 2.20
N PRO A 65 4.63 -21.38 2.39
CA PRO A 65 5.22 -22.11 1.28
C PRO A 65 4.13 -22.55 0.29
N GLY A 66 4.47 -22.63 -1.00
CA GLY A 66 3.56 -23.08 -2.06
C GLY A 66 2.71 -22.00 -2.73
N GLN A 67 2.94 -20.72 -2.44
CA GLN A 67 2.34 -19.62 -3.20
C GLN A 67 2.72 -19.72 -4.68
N PRO A 68 1.74 -19.69 -5.61
CA PRO A 68 2.05 -19.74 -7.03
C PRO A 68 2.82 -18.49 -7.42
N LYS A 69 3.85 -18.65 -8.24
CA LYS A 69 4.56 -17.52 -8.82
C LYS A 69 3.79 -17.03 -10.04
N PRO A 70 3.73 -15.71 -10.28
CA PRO A 70 3.24 -15.21 -11.55
C PRO A 70 4.06 -15.78 -12.70
N ASP A 71 3.40 -15.95 -13.85
CA ASP A 71 4.06 -16.33 -15.09
C ASP A 71 5.23 -15.37 -15.35
N GLU A 72 6.31 -15.90 -15.92
CA GLU A 72 7.54 -15.14 -16.12
C GLU A 72 7.24 -13.87 -16.93
N TRP A 73 7.32 -12.71 -16.26
CA TRP A 73 7.14 -11.43 -16.91
C TRP A 73 8.51 -10.80 -17.15
N LYS A 74 8.67 -10.14 -18.31
CA LYS A 74 9.91 -9.44 -18.64
C LYS A 74 10.07 -8.24 -17.71
N LYS A 75 10.93 -8.42 -16.70
CA LYS A 75 11.27 -7.38 -15.72
C LYS A 75 12.09 -6.29 -16.39
N THR A 76 11.67 -5.06 -16.17
CA THR A 76 12.36 -3.87 -16.66
C THR A 76 12.62 -2.94 -15.49
N ASN A 77 13.88 -2.58 -15.24
CA ASN A 77 14.26 -1.72 -14.11
C ASN A 77 14.33 -0.21 -14.48
N ARG A 78 14.01 0.16 -15.72
CA ARG A 78 14.09 1.54 -16.21
C ARG A 78 13.05 1.81 -17.28
N ASN A 79 12.56 3.04 -17.38
CA ASN A 79 11.65 3.40 -18.46
C ASN A 79 12.33 3.34 -19.83
N VAL A 80 11.61 2.84 -20.84
CA VAL A 80 12.08 2.74 -22.23
C VAL A 80 11.07 3.43 -23.13
N PHE A 81 11.50 4.43 -23.90
CA PHE A 81 10.65 5.08 -24.89
C PHE A 81 10.48 4.20 -26.13
N VAL A 82 9.27 4.14 -26.69
CA VAL A 82 8.94 3.32 -27.86
C VAL A 82 8.40 4.20 -28.99
N GLY A 83 8.86 3.95 -30.21
CA GLY A 83 8.43 4.68 -31.41
C GLY A 83 8.72 6.18 -31.28
N ASP A 84 7.75 6.99 -31.68
CA ASP A 84 7.88 8.45 -31.71
C ASP A 84 7.93 9.10 -30.33
N ALA A 85 7.64 8.36 -29.25
CA ALA A 85 7.65 8.88 -27.88
C ALA A 85 9.00 9.51 -27.51
N ALA A 86 10.12 8.95 -27.99
CA ALA A 86 11.45 9.49 -27.73
C ALA A 86 11.69 10.85 -28.42
N SER A 87 11.09 11.06 -29.59
CA SER A 87 11.20 12.33 -30.32
C SER A 87 10.32 13.40 -29.68
N PHE A 88 9.05 13.08 -29.39
CA PHE A 88 8.15 13.98 -28.66
C PHE A 88 8.74 14.41 -27.31
N TRP A 89 9.33 13.47 -26.57
CA TRP A 89 9.99 13.78 -25.30
C TRP A 89 11.14 14.78 -25.45
N ARG A 90 11.94 14.65 -26.51
CA ARG A 90 13.09 15.54 -26.76
C ARG A 90 12.65 16.94 -27.17
N GLU A 91 11.63 17.05 -28.03
CA GLU A 91 11.10 18.34 -28.49
C GLU A 91 10.46 19.14 -27.35
N ASN A 92 9.76 18.45 -26.44
CA ASN A 92 9.02 19.10 -25.36
C ASN A 92 9.79 19.13 -24.03
N LYS A 93 11.09 18.81 -24.03
CA LYS A 93 11.90 18.71 -22.81
C LYS A 93 12.13 20.09 -22.17
N LYS A 94 11.21 20.51 -21.32
CA LYS A 94 11.48 21.59 -20.35
C LYS A 94 12.36 21.01 -19.25
N ILE A 95 13.63 21.41 -19.22
CA ILE A 95 14.50 21.10 -18.09
C ILE A 95 14.13 22.07 -16.97
N GLU A 96 13.23 21.65 -16.10
CA GLU A 96 12.96 22.37 -14.86
C GLU A 96 14.10 22.06 -13.88
N LEU A 97 14.96 23.05 -13.66
CA LEU A 97 15.98 23.03 -12.63
C LEU A 97 15.38 23.68 -11.38
N SER A 98 15.34 22.94 -10.27
CA SER A 98 14.92 23.47 -8.98
C SER A 98 16.07 23.33 -7.98
N THR A 99 16.33 24.39 -7.21
CA THR A 99 17.38 24.42 -6.18
C THR A 99 16.72 24.73 -4.84
N CYS A 100 16.96 23.90 -3.82
CA CYS A 100 16.44 24.17 -2.48
C CYS A 100 17.31 25.17 -1.71
N LEU A 101 16.72 25.87 -0.74
CA LEU A 101 17.41 26.82 0.13
C LEU A 101 17.82 26.25 1.50
N CYS A 102 17.67 24.94 1.69
CA CYS A 102 18.03 24.26 2.94
C CYS A 102 19.55 24.26 3.20
N ASP A 103 19.89 24.18 4.48
CA ASP A 103 21.23 24.13 5.07
C ASP A 103 21.40 22.88 5.97
N GLU A 104 22.57 22.75 6.60
CA GLU A 104 22.87 21.58 7.45
C GLU A 104 21.98 21.47 8.69
N GLU A 105 21.44 22.59 9.19
CA GLU A 105 20.53 22.59 10.35
C GLU A 105 19.13 22.07 9.97
N THR A 106 18.64 22.44 8.79
CA THR A 106 17.31 22.04 8.29
C THR A 106 17.28 20.65 7.65
N GLY A 107 18.38 20.18 7.06
CA GLY A 107 18.54 18.78 6.65
C GLY A 107 17.65 18.29 5.48
N CYS A 108 16.89 19.15 4.81
CA CYS A 108 15.94 18.81 3.74
C CYS A 108 14.86 17.76 4.12
N ASP A 109 14.16 18.01 5.22
CA ASP A 109 12.99 17.26 5.67
C ASP A 109 11.70 17.67 4.92
N GLU A 110 10.54 17.59 5.57
CA GLU A 110 9.21 17.91 5.03
C GLU A 110 9.07 19.37 4.58
N ASP A 111 9.85 20.31 5.14
CA ASP A 111 9.78 21.74 4.80
C ASP A 111 10.67 22.14 3.61
N CYS A 112 11.36 21.18 3.00
CA CYS A 112 12.21 21.42 1.84
C CYS A 112 11.40 21.84 0.60
N GLN A 113 11.73 22.99 0.00
CA GLN A 113 11.08 23.47 -1.23
C GLN A 113 11.13 22.45 -2.38
N ASN A 114 12.27 21.76 -2.56
CA ASN A 114 12.38 20.72 -3.60
C ASN A 114 11.43 19.56 -3.30
N ARG A 115 11.36 19.07 -2.06
CA ARG A 115 10.42 18.01 -1.64
C ARG A 115 8.98 18.41 -1.90
N PHE A 116 8.59 19.61 -1.47
CA PHE A 116 7.24 20.13 -1.66
C PHE A 116 6.83 20.19 -3.15
N MET A 117 7.79 20.50 -4.02
CA MET A 117 7.60 20.54 -5.48
C MET A 117 7.78 19.18 -6.16
N PHE A 118 7.99 18.08 -5.41
CA PHE A 118 8.28 16.74 -5.92
C PHE A 118 9.58 16.65 -6.74
N TYR A 119 10.61 17.37 -6.33
CA TYR A 119 11.97 17.29 -6.86
C TYR A 119 12.89 16.60 -5.86
N GLU A 120 13.69 15.66 -6.34
CA GLU A 120 14.77 15.08 -5.52
C GLU A 120 15.96 16.03 -5.46
N CYS A 121 16.58 16.12 -4.28
CA CYS A 121 17.82 16.85 -4.11
C CYS A 121 19.02 16.01 -4.57
N ASP A 122 19.96 16.62 -5.27
CA ASP A 122 21.24 16.04 -5.65
C ASP A 122 22.40 16.95 -5.22
N SER A 123 23.61 16.72 -5.72
CA SER A 123 24.77 17.56 -5.41
C SER A 123 24.78 18.89 -6.16
N SER A 124 23.99 19.02 -7.22
CA SER A 124 23.92 20.22 -8.06
C SER A 124 22.88 21.23 -7.57
N ASN A 125 21.87 20.77 -6.81
CA ASN A 125 20.70 21.57 -6.46
C ASN A 125 20.42 21.71 -4.95
N CYS A 126 21.33 21.21 -4.10
CA CYS A 126 21.19 21.22 -2.66
C CYS A 126 22.53 21.55 -1.97
N ARG A 127 22.48 22.37 -0.92
CA ARG A 127 23.66 22.84 -0.17
C ARG A 127 23.98 22.02 1.09
N VAL A 128 23.04 21.17 1.55
CA VAL A 128 23.18 20.31 2.75
C VAL A 128 24.26 19.23 2.59
N GLY A 129 24.60 18.87 1.34
CA GLY A 129 25.64 17.87 1.06
C GLY A 129 25.18 16.42 1.32
N PRO A 130 25.96 15.59 2.04
CA PRO A 130 25.66 14.17 2.21
C PRO A 130 24.51 13.87 3.17
N ASN A 131 24.22 14.78 4.10
CA ASN A 131 23.18 14.61 5.13
C ASN A 131 21.77 15.03 4.66
N CYS A 132 21.60 15.29 3.36
CA CYS A 132 20.31 15.68 2.78
C CYS A 132 19.27 14.55 2.89
N GLY A 133 18.17 14.80 3.60
CA GLY A 133 17.05 13.87 3.77
C GLY A 133 16.13 13.73 2.54
N ASN A 134 16.31 14.53 1.48
CA ASN A 134 15.50 14.49 0.26
C ASN A 134 16.17 13.74 -0.89
N ARG A 135 16.63 12.51 -0.62
CA ARG A 135 17.36 11.62 -1.56
C ARG A 135 16.78 10.21 -1.64
N SER A 136 15.44 10.12 -1.56
CA SER A 136 14.74 8.84 -1.43
C SER A 136 14.91 7.90 -2.63
N PHE A 137 15.07 8.40 -3.86
CA PHE A 137 15.29 7.56 -5.04
C PHE A 137 16.72 7.05 -5.12
N GLU A 138 17.71 7.84 -4.69
CA GLU A 138 19.08 7.35 -4.56
C GLU A 138 19.15 6.24 -3.48
N GLU A 139 18.48 6.40 -2.33
CA GLU A 139 18.34 5.32 -1.34
C GLU A 139 17.63 4.08 -1.90
N LEU A 140 16.57 4.26 -2.69
CA LEU A 140 15.87 3.16 -3.37
C LEU A 140 16.80 2.40 -4.33
N LYS A 141 17.62 3.13 -5.08
CA LYS A 141 18.62 2.55 -5.99
C LYS A 141 19.69 1.79 -5.22
N GLN A 142 20.14 2.30 -4.08
CA GLN A 142 21.08 1.60 -3.19
C GLN A 142 20.46 0.31 -2.64
N ARG A 143 19.22 0.36 -2.15
CA ARG A 143 18.46 -0.83 -1.71
C ARG A 143 18.33 -1.87 -2.81
N THR A 144 18.01 -1.42 -4.03
CA THR A 144 17.87 -2.31 -5.20
C THR A 144 19.20 -2.93 -5.60
N LYS A 145 20.31 -2.16 -5.54
CA LYS A 145 21.66 -2.63 -5.84
C LYS A 145 22.19 -3.63 -4.80
N ALA A 146 21.93 -3.38 -3.52
CA ALA A 146 22.29 -4.30 -2.44
C ALA A 146 21.59 -5.67 -2.61
N GLY A 147 20.40 -5.68 -3.21
CA GLY A 147 19.65 -6.89 -3.50
C GLY A 147 19.20 -7.63 -2.24
N GLY A 148 18.60 -8.80 -2.41
CA GLY A 148 17.99 -9.56 -1.32
C GLY A 148 16.58 -9.13 -0.99
N LYS A 149 15.78 -10.07 -0.49
CA LYS A 149 14.33 -9.88 -0.27
C LYS A 149 14.05 -8.69 0.65
N TYR A 150 14.75 -8.60 1.78
CA TYR A 150 14.55 -7.56 2.79
C TYR A 150 14.91 -6.15 2.30
N ASN A 151 15.99 -6.00 1.51
CA ASN A 151 16.38 -4.67 1.01
C ASN A 151 15.41 -4.16 -0.05
N ILE A 152 14.95 -5.05 -0.95
CA ILE A 152 13.88 -4.74 -1.90
C ILE A 152 12.58 -4.41 -1.16
N GLY A 153 12.34 -5.07 -0.03
CA GLY A 153 11.27 -4.70 0.90
C GLY A 153 9.88 -5.20 0.51
N VAL A 154 9.74 -5.79 -0.69
CA VAL A 154 8.44 -6.19 -1.26
C VAL A 154 8.51 -7.56 -1.93
N GLU A 155 7.38 -8.25 -1.97
CA GLU A 155 7.23 -9.53 -2.66
C GLU A 155 5.83 -9.71 -3.27
N VAL A 156 5.74 -10.52 -4.33
CA VAL A 156 4.47 -10.80 -5.01
C VAL A 156 3.73 -11.92 -4.28
N ILE A 157 2.41 -11.77 -4.16
CA ILE A 157 1.51 -12.75 -3.55
C ILE A 157 0.35 -13.07 -4.46
N LYS A 158 -0.22 -14.26 -4.35
CA LYS A 158 -1.52 -14.56 -4.95
C LYS A 158 -2.63 -14.12 -3.99
N THR A 159 -3.45 -13.19 -4.44
CA THR A 159 -4.66 -12.77 -3.72
C THR A 159 -5.80 -13.75 -4.00
N ALA A 160 -6.81 -13.76 -3.12
CA ALA A 160 -7.96 -14.64 -3.27
C ALA A 160 -8.82 -14.32 -4.51
N ASP A 161 -8.93 -13.05 -4.89
CA ASP A 161 -9.99 -12.59 -5.79
C ASP A 161 -9.60 -11.50 -6.80
N ARG A 162 -8.35 -11.00 -6.76
CA ARG A 162 -7.82 -9.92 -7.61
C ARG A 162 -6.58 -10.34 -8.41
N GLY A 163 -6.29 -11.64 -8.47
CA GLY A 163 -5.10 -12.16 -9.13
C GLY A 163 -3.85 -11.99 -8.26
N TYR A 164 -2.77 -11.45 -8.81
CA TYR A 164 -1.54 -11.21 -8.06
C TYR A 164 -1.57 -9.85 -7.36
N GLY A 165 -0.91 -9.75 -6.21
CA GLY A 165 -0.76 -8.55 -5.39
C GLY A 165 0.69 -8.37 -4.97
N VAL A 166 0.99 -7.25 -4.32
CA VAL A 166 2.29 -7.01 -3.69
C VAL A 166 2.08 -6.80 -2.22
N ARG A 167 2.95 -7.37 -1.39
CA ARG A 167 3.00 -7.07 0.05
C ARG A 167 4.38 -6.61 0.48
N SER A 168 4.45 -5.97 1.62
CA SER A 168 5.70 -5.63 2.30
C SER A 168 6.32 -6.86 2.98
N ASN A 169 7.65 -6.94 2.98
CA ASN A 169 8.41 -7.93 3.76
C ASN A 169 9.29 -7.28 4.85
N ARG A 170 9.12 -5.97 5.03
CA ARG A 170 9.70 -5.12 6.07
C ARG A 170 8.76 -3.96 6.35
N THR A 171 9.05 -3.17 7.38
CA THR A 171 8.38 -1.90 7.60
C THR A 171 8.87 -0.84 6.60
N PHE A 172 7.96 0.07 6.22
CA PHE A 172 8.29 1.30 5.53
C PHE A 172 7.78 2.47 6.36
N GLU A 173 8.64 3.46 6.54
CA GLU A 173 8.27 4.69 7.25
C GLU A 173 7.21 5.48 6.47
N PRO A 174 6.43 6.35 7.13
CA PRO A 174 5.57 7.29 6.45
C PRO A 174 6.30 8.01 5.32
N ASN A 175 5.64 8.19 4.18
CA ASN A 175 6.18 8.89 3.01
C ASN A 175 7.45 8.26 2.40
N GLN A 176 7.85 7.05 2.81
CA GLN A 176 9.02 6.39 2.23
C GLN A 176 8.70 5.84 0.84
N VAL A 177 9.61 6.07 -0.11
CA VAL A 177 9.51 5.44 -1.44
C VAL A 177 9.66 3.92 -1.31
N ILE A 178 8.78 3.17 -1.95
CA ILE A 178 8.74 1.71 -1.90
C ILE A 178 9.37 1.14 -3.17
N VAL A 179 8.83 1.50 -4.33
CA VAL A 179 9.26 0.95 -5.61
C VAL A 179 8.89 1.87 -6.77
N GLU A 180 9.75 1.94 -7.79
CA GLU A 180 9.44 2.66 -9.02
C GLU A 180 8.47 1.88 -9.91
N TYR A 181 7.52 2.60 -10.52
CA TYR A 181 6.65 2.07 -11.55
C TYR A 181 7.30 2.29 -12.92
N THR A 182 7.92 1.22 -13.44
CA THR A 182 8.66 1.26 -14.69
C THR A 182 7.96 0.48 -15.80
N GLY A 183 8.16 0.93 -17.03
CA GLY A 183 7.62 0.26 -18.21
C GLY A 183 8.05 0.90 -19.52
N GLU A 184 7.32 0.62 -20.58
CA GLU A 184 7.48 1.26 -21.87
C GLU A 184 6.73 2.60 -21.87
N ILE A 185 7.41 3.70 -22.14
CA ILE A 185 6.75 5.00 -22.35
C ILE A 185 6.29 5.06 -23.80
N ILE A 186 4.98 5.17 -23.98
CA ILE A 186 4.31 5.18 -25.27
C ILE A 186 3.44 6.43 -25.43
N THR A 187 3.22 6.84 -26.68
CA THR A 187 2.26 7.88 -27.01
C THR A 187 0.83 7.37 -26.86
N GLN A 188 -0.13 8.29 -26.76
CA GLN A 188 -1.56 7.95 -26.72
C GLN A 188 -2.00 7.13 -27.95
N ASN A 189 -1.53 7.50 -29.15
CA ASN A 189 -1.82 6.77 -30.39
C ASN A 189 -1.33 5.32 -30.36
N GLU A 190 -0.12 5.09 -29.83
CA GLU A 190 0.43 3.74 -29.67
C GLU A 190 -0.35 2.94 -28.61
N CYS A 191 -0.76 3.59 -27.52
CA CYS A 191 -1.62 2.98 -26.51
C CYS A 191 -2.96 2.51 -27.12
N GLU A 192 -3.60 3.34 -27.93
CA GLU A 192 -4.84 3.02 -28.64
C GLU A 192 -4.66 1.87 -29.65
N ARG A 193 -3.54 1.85 -30.36
CA ARG A 193 -3.19 0.75 -31.27
C ARG A 193 -3.04 -0.56 -30.49
N ARG A 194 -2.29 -0.56 -29.38
CA ARG A 194 -2.12 -1.74 -28.51
C ARG A 194 -3.45 -2.20 -27.90
N MET A 195 -4.30 -1.27 -27.47
CA MET A 195 -5.62 -1.58 -26.93
C MET A 195 -6.52 -2.31 -27.94
N ARG A 196 -6.51 -1.87 -29.21
CA ARG A 196 -7.33 -2.47 -30.28
C ARG A 196 -6.79 -3.80 -30.82
N SER A 197 -5.48 -4.03 -30.72
CA SER A 197 -4.81 -5.19 -31.33
C SER A 197 -4.29 -6.18 -30.28
N VAL A 198 -3.31 -5.77 -29.50
CA VAL A 198 -2.56 -6.62 -28.55
C VAL A 198 -3.38 -6.96 -27.30
N TYR A 199 -4.10 -5.98 -26.74
CA TYR A 199 -4.80 -6.10 -25.47
C TYR A 199 -6.31 -6.37 -25.60
N LYS A 200 -6.78 -6.66 -26.81
CA LYS A 200 -8.20 -6.88 -27.10
C LYS A 200 -8.83 -7.98 -26.23
N ASN A 201 -8.05 -9.01 -25.91
CA ASN A 201 -8.49 -10.15 -25.11
C ASN A 201 -7.87 -10.18 -23.71
N ASN A 202 -7.22 -9.09 -23.29
CA ASN A 202 -6.60 -9.02 -21.97
C ASN A 202 -7.63 -8.60 -20.92
N GLU A 203 -7.67 -9.32 -19.80
CA GLU A 203 -8.51 -8.97 -18.65
C GLU A 203 -7.88 -7.87 -17.76
N CYS A 204 -6.55 -7.74 -17.82
CA CYS A 204 -5.78 -6.81 -17.00
C CYS A 204 -5.02 -5.80 -17.88
N TYR A 205 -5.07 -4.53 -17.47
CA TYR A 205 -4.35 -3.43 -18.11
C TYR A 205 -3.34 -2.83 -17.15
N TYR A 206 -2.12 -2.57 -17.63
CA TYR A 206 -1.00 -2.06 -16.84
C TYR A 206 -0.56 -0.68 -17.35
N LEU A 207 -1.54 0.16 -17.62
CA LEU A 207 -1.36 1.47 -18.25
C LEU A 207 -1.53 2.56 -17.20
N MET A 208 -0.59 3.49 -17.16
CA MET A 208 -0.62 4.62 -16.24
C MET A 208 -0.24 5.89 -16.97
N TYR A 209 -1.04 6.94 -16.78
CA TYR A 209 -0.72 8.25 -17.32
C TYR A 209 0.62 8.74 -16.72
N PHE A 210 1.47 9.30 -17.58
CA PHE A 210 2.79 9.76 -17.20
C PHE A 210 2.89 11.28 -17.34
N ASP A 211 3.69 11.76 -18.28
CA ASP A 211 3.99 13.16 -18.50
C ASP A 211 3.83 13.48 -19.98
N GLN A 212 3.54 14.74 -20.31
CA GLN A 212 3.40 15.21 -21.70
C GLN A 212 2.44 14.33 -22.55
N ASN A 213 1.28 13.96 -21.98
CA ASN A 213 0.28 13.11 -22.65
C ASN A 213 0.79 11.71 -23.06
N MET A 214 1.89 11.25 -22.47
CA MET A 214 2.38 9.89 -22.64
C MET A 214 1.90 8.97 -21.52
N ILE A 215 2.02 7.67 -21.76
CA ILE A 215 1.54 6.60 -20.91
C ILE A 215 2.70 5.65 -20.64
N ILE A 216 2.87 5.20 -19.39
CA ILE A 216 3.73 4.07 -19.05
C ILE A 216 2.90 2.79 -19.20
N ASP A 217 3.32 1.92 -20.11
CA ASP A 217 2.84 0.56 -20.27
C ASP A 217 3.77 -0.43 -19.55
N ALA A 218 3.33 -0.89 -18.38
CA ALA A 218 4.06 -1.84 -17.54
C ALA A 218 3.71 -3.32 -17.86
N THR A 219 3.22 -3.61 -19.07
CA THR A 219 3.16 -5.00 -19.57
C THR A 219 4.55 -5.66 -19.48
N ARG A 220 5.60 -4.86 -19.71
CA ARG A 220 7.01 -5.18 -19.40
C ARG A 220 7.56 -4.18 -18.39
N GLY A 221 7.46 -4.48 -17.10
CA GLY A 221 7.71 -3.51 -16.03
C GLY A 221 8.28 -4.07 -14.74
N SER A 222 8.36 -3.21 -13.73
CA SER A 222 8.76 -3.60 -12.37
C SER A 222 7.69 -4.44 -11.66
N ILE A 223 7.98 -4.85 -10.43
CA ILE A 223 7.01 -5.50 -9.52
C ILE A 223 5.79 -4.60 -9.22
N ALA A 224 5.93 -3.28 -9.38
CA ALA A 224 4.87 -2.31 -9.08
C ALA A 224 3.58 -2.54 -9.91
N ARG A 225 3.68 -3.21 -11.07
CA ARG A 225 2.53 -3.60 -11.91
C ARG A 225 1.50 -4.49 -11.20
N PHE A 226 1.91 -5.19 -10.14
CA PHE A 226 1.04 -6.08 -9.37
C PHE A 226 0.40 -5.39 -8.16
N VAL A 227 0.69 -4.11 -7.92
CA VAL A 227 0.13 -3.38 -6.77
C VAL A 227 -1.35 -3.12 -7.07
N ASN A 228 -2.22 -3.62 -6.20
CA ASN A 228 -3.65 -3.61 -6.44
C ASN A 228 -4.32 -2.29 -6.06
N HIS A 229 -5.56 -2.13 -6.51
CA HIS A 229 -6.41 -1.03 -6.11
C HIS A 229 -7.02 -1.22 -4.72
N SER A 230 -7.09 -0.15 -3.93
CA SER A 230 -8.00 -0.02 -2.80
C SER A 230 -8.68 1.35 -2.76
N CYS A 231 -9.96 1.38 -2.37
CA CYS A 231 -10.69 2.63 -2.11
C CYS A 231 -10.29 3.28 -0.76
N ALA A 232 -9.57 2.56 0.10
CA ALA A 232 -8.91 3.06 1.29
C ALA A 232 -7.45 2.57 1.26
N PRO A 233 -6.61 3.17 0.38
CA PRO A 233 -5.27 2.68 0.15
C PRO A 233 -4.32 3.00 1.31
N ASN A 234 -3.23 2.22 1.41
CA ASN A 234 -2.11 2.48 2.32
C ASN A 234 -0.88 3.04 1.58
N CYS A 235 -0.90 3.12 0.25
CA CYS A 235 0.14 3.71 -0.57
C CYS A 235 -0.44 4.76 -1.52
N ARG A 236 0.45 5.59 -2.06
CA ARG A 236 0.13 6.59 -3.09
C ARG A 236 1.14 6.52 -4.23
N MET A 237 0.67 6.82 -5.44
CA MET A 237 1.52 6.88 -6.61
C MET A 237 1.86 8.35 -6.87
N GLU A 238 3.15 8.68 -6.93
CA GLU A 238 3.61 10.05 -7.09
C GLU A 238 4.59 10.18 -8.26
N LYS A 239 4.52 11.32 -8.93
CA LYS A 239 5.49 11.74 -9.95
C LYS A 239 6.53 12.63 -9.29
N TRP A 240 7.78 12.20 -9.34
CA TRP A 240 8.93 12.97 -8.85
C TRP A 240 9.92 13.27 -9.96
N THR A 241 10.52 14.44 -9.94
CA THR A 241 11.61 14.80 -10.85
C THR A 241 12.96 14.46 -10.20
N VAL A 242 13.65 13.48 -10.79
CA VAL A 242 14.93 12.94 -10.30
C VAL A 242 16.00 13.18 -11.37
N GLY A 243 17.00 14.00 -11.05
CA GLY A 243 18.04 14.39 -12.01
C GLY A 243 17.48 14.97 -13.32
N GLY A 244 16.43 15.80 -13.20
CA GLY A 244 15.74 16.42 -14.33
C GLY A 244 14.90 15.46 -15.18
N LYS A 245 14.57 14.27 -14.67
CA LYS A 245 13.70 13.30 -15.35
C LYS A 245 12.54 12.90 -14.44
N PRO A 246 11.28 12.96 -14.90
CA PRO A 246 10.16 12.48 -14.10
C PRO A 246 10.22 10.97 -13.95
N ARG A 247 9.89 10.50 -12.75
CA ARG A 247 9.83 9.10 -12.33
C ARG A 247 8.53 8.91 -11.59
N MET A 248 7.84 7.82 -11.89
CA MET A 248 6.64 7.42 -11.16
C MET A 248 7.05 6.38 -10.12
N ALA A 249 6.65 6.59 -8.87
CA ALA A 249 6.95 5.64 -7.81
C ALA A 249 5.81 5.51 -6.81
N LEU A 250 5.75 4.34 -6.19
CA LEU A 250 4.84 4.04 -5.10
C LEU A 250 5.49 4.49 -3.78
N PHE A 251 4.78 5.31 -3.02
CA PHE A 251 5.15 5.79 -1.69
C PHE A 251 4.25 5.18 -0.63
N ALA A 252 4.81 4.91 0.55
CA ALA A 252 4.05 4.61 1.74
C ALA A 252 3.16 5.80 2.11
N GLY A 253 1.94 5.54 2.54
CA GLY A 253 1.04 6.57 3.05
C GLY A 253 1.50 7.11 4.39
N ASP A 254 0.71 8.04 4.95
CA ASP A 254 1.09 8.84 6.13
C ASP A 254 1.24 8.02 7.42
N ARG A 255 0.72 6.79 7.44
CA ARG A 255 0.84 5.86 8.58
C ARG A 255 2.02 4.90 8.45
N GLY A 256 2.79 4.98 7.36
CA GLY A 256 3.77 3.96 7.00
C GLY A 256 3.12 2.64 6.59
N ILE A 257 3.94 1.61 6.44
CA ILE A 257 3.53 0.24 6.10
C ILE A 257 4.17 -0.74 7.09
N MET A 258 3.36 -1.62 7.67
CA MET A 258 3.86 -2.71 8.51
C MET A 258 4.24 -3.94 7.68
N THR A 259 5.14 -4.77 8.20
CA THR A 259 5.56 -6.03 7.57
C THR A 259 4.36 -6.95 7.31
N GLY A 260 4.24 -7.48 6.10
CA GLY A 260 3.19 -8.42 5.71
C GLY A 260 1.91 -7.77 5.20
N GLU A 261 1.77 -6.44 5.27
CA GLU A 261 0.63 -5.73 4.69
C GLU A 261 0.63 -5.77 3.16
N GLU A 262 -0.54 -5.98 2.56
CA GLU A 262 -0.72 -5.80 1.12
C GLU A 262 -0.62 -4.31 0.77
N LEU A 263 0.18 -4.00 -0.25
CA LEU A 263 0.35 -2.66 -0.79
C LEU A 263 -0.79 -2.37 -1.77
N THR A 264 -1.46 -1.24 -1.57
CA THR A 264 -2.57 -0.81 -2.42
C THR A 264 -2.57 0.70 -2.64
N TYR A 265 -2.96 1.15 -3.82
CA TYR A 265 -3.14 2.58 -4.12
C TYR A 265 -4.48 2.86 -4.80
N ASP A 266 -4.94 4.12 -4.79
CA ASP A 266 -6.11 4.50 -5.58
C ASP A 266 -5.69 4.62 -7.06
N TYR A 267 -6.26 3.80 -7.93
CA TYR A 267 -5.94 3.83 -9.35
C TYR A 267 -6.40 5.12 -10.02
N ASN A 268 -7.37 5.85 -9.45
CA ASN A 268 -8.02 7.00 -10.09
C ASN A 268 -8.36 6.72 -11.56
N PHE A 269 -8.75 5.47 -11.83
CA PHE A 269 -8.90 4.93 -13.18
C PHE A 269 -10.07 5.62 -13.88
N ASP A 270 -9.82 6.24 -15.05
CA ASP A 270 -10.88 6.68 -15.94
C ASP A 270 -11.18 5.56 -16.94
N PRO A 271 -12.37 4.93 -16.91
CA PRO A 271 -12.68 3.83 -17.79
C PRO A 271 -12.65 4.27 -19.26
N TYR A 272 -11.73 3.70 -20.04
CA TYR A 272 -11.64 3.94 -21.49
C TYR A 272 -12.95 3.61 -22.23
N SER A 273 -13.78 2.75 -21.64
CA SER A 273 -15.14 2.45 -22.10
C SER A 273 -16.04 2.10 -20.92
N GLN A 274 -17.28 2.62 -20.93
CA GLN A 274 -18.33 2.25 -19.97
C GLN A 274 -18.65 0.75 -19.99
N LYS A 275 -18.31 0.02 -21.06
CA LYS A 275 -18.54 -1.42 -21.18
C LYS A 275 -17.57 -2.29 -20.36
N ASN A 276 -16.40 -1.75 -19.97
CA ASN A 276 -15.32 -2.50 -19.33
C ASN A 276 -15.07 -2.07 -17.87
N VAL A 277 -16.10 -1.56 -17.18
CA VAL A 277 -15.98 -1.16 -15.78
C VAL A 277 -15.91 -2.41 -14.90
N GLN A 278 -14.74 -2.67 -14.32
CA GLN A 278 -14.52 -3.84 -13.47
C GLN A 278 -15.07 -3.61 -12.05
N LYS A 279 -15.61 -4.67 -11.44
CA LYS A 279 -16.09 -4.64 -10.05
C LYS A 279 -14.91 -4.49 -9.08
N CYS A 280 -14.96 -3.51 -8.20
CA CYS A 280 -13.96 -3.35 -7.15
C CYS A 280 -14.18 -4.40 -6.04
N ARG A 281 -13.10 -5.11 -5.68
CA ARG A 281 -13.09 -6.13 -4.61
C ARG A 281 -12.10 -5.79 -3.48
N CYS A 282 -11.84 -4.50 -3.24
CA CYS A 282 -10.87 -4.09 -2.23
C CYS A 282 -11.29 -4.35 -0.77
N GLY A 283 -12.57 -4.64 -0.51
CA GLY A 283 -13.07 -4.89 0.84
C GLY A 283 -13.17 -3.67 1.77
N ALA A 284 -12.76 -2.48 1.32
CA ALA A 284 -12.80 -1.27 2.14
C ALA A 284 -14.25 -0.88 2.55
N PRO A 285 -14.50 -0.41 3.79
CA PRO A 285 -15.83 -0.01 4.25
C PRO A 285 -16.50 1.06 3.37
N GLY A 286 -15.71 1.95 2.77
CA GLY A 286 -16.15 3.02 1.86
C GLY A 286 -16.03 2.71 0.37
N CYS A 287 -15.99 1.43 -0.02
CA CYS A 287 -15.72 0.99 -1.39
C CYS A 287 -16.67 1.62 -2.42
N ARG A 288 -16.10 2.06 -3.56
CA ARG A 288 -16.86 2.62 -4.70
C ARG A 288 -17.67 1.57 -5.47
N GLY A 289 -17.44 0.29 -5.23
CA GLY A 289 -18.08 -0.84 -5.90
C GLY A 289 -17.49 -1.17 -7.28
N VAL A 290 -16.86 -0.21 -7.94
CA VAL A 290 -16.22 -0.35 -9.25
C VAL A 290 -14.80 0.22 -9.25
N LEU A 291 -13.95 -0.25 -10.16
CA LEU A 291 -12.65 0.36 -10.44
C LEU A 291 -12.88 1.62 -11.30
N GLY A 292 -12.65 2.78 -10.69
CA GLY A 292 -12.85 4.09 -11.31
C GLY A 292 -13.82 4.99 -10.54
N PRO A 293 -14.28 6.11 -11.14
CA PRO A 293 -15.21 7.03 -10.51
C PRO A 293 -16.54 6.33 -10.17
N ARG A 294 -17.19 6.80 -9.09
CA ARG A 294 -18.51 6.28 -8.73
C ARG A 294 -19.48 6.55 -9.88
N PRO A 295 -20.21 5.53 -10.38
CA PRO A 295 -21.25 5.74 -11.38
C PRO A 295 -22.26 6.76 -10.85
N LYS A 296 -22.72 7.67 -11.70
CA LYS A 296 -23.73 8.64 -11.29
C LYS A 296 -25.02 7.90 -10.92
N GLU A 297 -25.75 8.37 -9.91
CA GLU A 297 -26.91 7.65 -9.37
C GLU A 297 -28.02 7.38 -10.40
N ARG A 298 -28.06 8.19 -11.47
CA ARG A 298 -28.91 7.99 -12.65
C ARG A 298 -28.51 6.75 -13.47
N GLU A 299 -27.22 6.53 -13.69
CA GLU A 299 -26.68 5.37 -14.42
C GLU A 299 -26.92 4.06 -13.65
N ILE A 300 -26.91 4.12 -12.31
CA ILE A 300 -27.25 2.98 -11.44
C ILE A 300 -28.73 2.60 -11.56
N ARG A 301 -29.63 3.58 -11.74
CA ARG A 301 -31.07 3.34 -11.93
C ARG A 301 -31.37 2.79 -13.32
N GLU A 302 -30.71 3.32 -14.35
CA GLU A 302 -30.85 2.89 -15.74
C GLU A 302 -30.33 1.44 -15.94
N SER A 303 -29.14 1.11 -15.43
CA SER A 303 -28.60 -0.26 -15.46
C SER A 303 -29.43 -1.28 -14.67
N LYS A 304 -30.01 -0.91 -13.52
CA LYS A 304 -30.97 -1.75 -12.78
C LYS A 304 -32.29 -1.94 -13.54
N ALA A 305 -32.72 -0.96 -14.34
CA ALA A 305 -33.92 -1.06 -15.16
C ALA A 305 -33.70 -1.97 -16.38
N GLU A 306 -32.52 -1.93 -17.00
CA GLU A 306 -32.14 -2.84 -18.09
C GLU A 306 -32.02 -4.29 -17.62
N LEU A 307 -31.34 -4.55 -16.49
CA LEU A 307 -31.27 -5.90 -15.89
C LEU A 307 -32.65 -6.48 -15.54
N LYS A 308 -33.61 -5.62 -15.16
CA LYS A 308 -35.00 -6.02 -14.94
C LYS A 308 -35.74 -6.32 -16.25
N LYS A 309 -35.46 -5.58 -17.34
CA LYS A 309 -36.05 -5.85 -18.66
C LYS A 309 -35.53 -7.17 -19.25
N ASP A 310 -34.25 -7.47 -19.07
CA ASP A 310 -33.64 -8.74 -19.53
C ASP A 310 -34.16 -9.95 -18.74
N ALA A 311 -34.38 -9.78 -17.43
CA ALA A 311 -35.00 -10.82 -16.59
C ALA A 311 -36.47 -11.10 -16.95
N VAL A 312 -37.19 -10.09 -17.45
CA VAL A 312 -38.58 -10.23 -17.92
C VAL A 312 -38.62 -10.87 -19.32
N GLN A 313 -37.68 -10.53 -20.22
CA GLN A 313 -37.58 -11.19 -21.54
C GLN A 313 -37.19 -12.67 -21.46
N LYS A 314 -36.34 -13.07 -20.50
CA LYS A 314 -35.99 -14.50 -20.29
C LYS A 314 -37.15 -15.35 -19.74
N LYS A 315 -38.20 -14.75 -19.17
CA LYS A 315 -39.43 -15.46 -18.74
C LYS A 315 -40.50 -15.58 -19.82
N GLY A 316 -40.33 -14.95 -20.99
CA GLY A 316 -41.31 -14.95 -22.09
C GLY A 316 -41.15 -16.06 -23.14
N LYS A 317 -40.10 -16.90 -23.07
CA LYS A 317 -39.87 -18.01 -24.01
C LYS A 317 -39.71 -19.32 -23.24
N GLY A 318 -40.84 -19.92 -22.87
CA GLY A 318 -40.86 -21.21 -22.18
C GLY A 318 -42.25 -21.60 -21.71
N ALA A 319 -43.17 -21.81 -22.65
CA ALA A 319 -44.41 -22.52 -22.39
C ALA A 319 -44.75 -23.41 -23.58
N LEU A 320 -44.64 -24.73 -23.38
CA LEU A 320 -45.64 -25.76 -23.75
C LEU A 320 -45.03 -27.17 -23.63
N ALA A 321 -45.45 -27.90 -22.58
CA ALA A 321 -45.91 -29.30 -22.61
C ALA A 321 -45.96 -29.82 -21.16
N GLY A 322 -47.15 -30.25 -20.72
CA GLY A 322 -47.48 -30.48 -19.32
C GLY A 322 -47.17 -31.87 -18.78
N THR A 323 -47.50 -32.08 -17.50
CA THR A 323 -48.44 -33.12 -16.99
C THR A 323 -48.52 -33.00 -15.46
N LYS A 324 -49.74 -33.09 -14.93
CA LYS A 324 -50.08 -33.15 -13.50
C LYS A 324 -49.32 -34.27 -12.77
N ARG A 325 -48.87 -34.01 -11.54
CA ARG A 325 -49.16 -34.86 -10.38
C ARG A 325 -48.96 -34.10 -9.06
N LYS A 326 -49.89 -34.35 -8.14
CA LYS A 326 -50.03 -33.77 -6.81
C LYS A 326 -49.57 -34.80 -5.78
N LEU A 327 -49.14 -34.29 -4.62
CA LEU A 327 -49.13 -34.88 -3.27
C LEU A 327 -47.79 -35.43 -2.73
N GLY A 328 -47.49 -35.04 -1.49
CA GLY A 328 -46.48 -35.66 -0.64
C GLY A 328 -45.87 -34.72 0.42
N SER A 329 -46.65 -34.35 1.42
CA SER A 329 -46.20 -33.71 2.67
C SER A 329 -45.41 -34.68 3.55
N VAL A 330 -44.27 -34.27 4.11
CA VAL A 330 -43.75 -34.79 5.39
C VAL A 330 -43.05 -33.65 6.16
N LEU A 331 -43.52 -33.48 7.40
CA LEU A 331 -42.99 -32.64 8.47
C LEU A 331 -41.94 -33.41 9.27
N ASP A 332 -40.93 -32.70 9.80
CA ASP A 332 -40.27 -32.90 11.11
C ASP A 332 -39.28 -31.72 11.25
N ASP A 333 -39.53 -30.60 11.95
CA ASP A 333 -39.61 -30.37 13.40
C ASP A 333 -38.68 -31.29 14.19
N SER A 334 -37.56 -30.85 14.77
CA SER A 334 -37.45 -30.23 16.11
C SER A 334 -35.96 -30.38 16.50
N THR A 335 -35.25 -29.58 17.31
CA THR A 335 -35.60 -28.78 18.50
C THR A 335 -34.54 -27.70 18.80
N SER A 336 -35.05 -26.62 19.42
CA SER A 336 -34.49 -25.82 20.54
C SER A 336 -33.15 -25.07 20.36
N ALA A 337 -33.15 -23.74 20.20
CA ALA A 337 -33.46 -22.69 21.18
C ALA A 337 -32.37 -22.45 22.23
N LEU A 338 -31.76 -21.25 22.19
CA LEU A 338 -31.59 -20.36 23.35
C LEU A 338 -31.19 -18.96 22.85
N ASN A 339 -32.16 -18.05 22.88
CA ASN A 339 -32.00 -16.61 22.69
C ASN A 339 -31.85 -15.95 24.06
N LYS A 340 -30.88 -15.05 24.24
CA LYS A 340 -30.97 -13.99 25.27
C LYS A 340 -30.62 -12.64 24.65
N LYS A 341 -31.67 -11.86 24.39
CA LYS A 341 -31.65 -10.45 23.98
C LYS A 341 -31.02 -9.60 25.09
N ARG A 342 -30.09 -8.72 24.73
CA ARG A 342 -29.75 -7.53 25.52
C ARG A 342 -30.18 -6.29 24.72
N LYS A 343 -31.16 -5.56 25.25
CA LYS A 343 -31.64 -4.26 24.76
C LYS A 343 -30.49 -3.25 24.83
N THR A 344 -30.19 -2.56 23.74
CA THR A 344 -29.45 -1.30 23.74
C THR A 344 -30.38 -0.15 23.37
N LEU A 345 -30.26 0.92 24.16
CA LEU A 345 -31.11 2.11 24.17
C LEU A 345 -30.90 2.96 22.90
N LYS A 346 -32.00 3.52 22.40
CA LYS A 346 -32.00 4.56 21.36
C LYS A 346 -31.41 5.84 21.93
N GLY A 347 -30.30 6.31 21.36
CA GLY A 347 -29.78 7.66 21.54
C GLY A 347 -30.25 8.57 20.40
N THR A 348 -30.89 9.67 20.78
CA THR A 348 -31.49 10.70 19.94
C THR A 348 -30.50 11.45 19.05
N SER A 349 -31.01 11.87 17.90
CA SER A 349 -30.35 12.71 16.90
C SER A 349 -29.97 14.10 17.40
N VAL A 350 -28.77 14.56 17.05
CA VAL A 350 -28.48 15.99 16.89
C VAL A 350 -27.87 16.18 15.50
N LYS A 351 -28.72 16.50 14.53
CA LYS A 351 -28.34 17.20 13.29
C LYS A 351 -28.75 18.66 13.48
N ALA A 352 -27.96 19.57 12.88
CA ALA A 352 -28.25 20.98 12.64
C ALA A 352 -27.54 22.00 13.55
N THR A 353 -26.22 22.12 13.40
CA THR A 353 -25.55 23.43 13.33
C THR A 353 -24.21 23.24 12.62
N ILE A 354 -23.68 24.25 11.93
CA ILE A 354 -22.50 24.22 11.03
C ILE A 354 -22.82 23.88 9.54
N SER A 355 -23.89 24.46 9.00
CA SER A 355 -24.02 24.65 7.53
C SER A 355 -24.52 26.04 7.12
N LYS A 356 -24.38 27.04 7.99
CA LYS A 356 -24.89 28.41 7.75
C LYS A 356 -23.82 29.51 7.74
N ALA A 357 -22.53 29.16 7.64
CA ALA A 357 -21.42 30.11 7.68
C ALA A 357 -20.61 30.26 6.37
N MET A 358 -20.96 29.58 5.27
CA MET A 358 -20.21 29.70 3.99
C MET A 358 -20.98 30.27 2.80
N THR A 359 -22.25 30.67 2.97
CA THR A 359 -23.05 31.29 1.90
C THR A 359 -23.14 32.82 1.98
N LYS A 360 -22.37 33.47 2.87
CA LYS A 360 -22.33 34.94 3.01
C LYS A 360 -20.99 35.59 2.62
N ALA A 361 -20.06 34.82 2.05
CA ALA A 361 -18.74 35.30 1.62
C ALA A 361 -18.51 35.30 0.09
N LYS A 362 -19.57 35.11 -0.72
CA LYS A 362 -19.49 35.12 -2.19
C LYS A 362 -20.21 36.30 -2.87
N SER A 363 -20.67 37.30 -2.12
CA SER A 363 -21.31 38.51 -2.68
C SER A 363 -20.54 39.81 -2.42
N ALA A 364 -19.25 39.76 -2.04
CA ALA A 364 -18.47 40.95 -1.67
C ALA A 364 -17.21 41.20 -2.54
N LEU A 365 -17.03 40.49 -3.66
CA LEU A 365 -15.81 40.63 -4.50
C LEU A 365 -16.05 40.96 -5.98
N ASN A 366 -17.30 41.21 -6.39
CA ASN A 366 -17.59 41.77 -7.72
C ASN A 366 -18.15 43.18 -7.60
N GLY A 367 -17.26 44.17 -7.48
CA GLY A 367 -17.69 45.56 -7.53
C GLY A 367 -16.63 46.53 -7.02
N LYS A 368 -15.57 46.75 -7.81
CA LYS A 368 -14.87 48.04 -7.89
C LYS A 368 -13.92 48.04 -9.09
N LYS A 369 -14.39 48.67 -10.18
CA LYS A 369 -13.55 49.18 -11.27
C LYS A 369 -12.77 50.39 -10.75
N LEU A 370 -11.53 50.52 -11.25
CA LEU A 370 -10.70 51.72 -11.18
C LEU A 370 -11.45 52.95 -11.74
N PRO A 371 -11.04 54.15 -11.30
CA PRO A 371 -10.20 54.98 -12.17
C PRO A 371 -8.73 54.99 -11.76
#